data_AF-A0A378PTD9-F1
#
_entry.id   AF-A0A378PTD9-F1
#
_cell.length_a   1.000
_cell.length_b   1.000
_cell.length_c   1.000
_cell.angle_alpha   90.00
_cell.angle_beta   90.00
_cell.angle_gamma   90.00
#
_symmetry.space_group_name_H-M   'P 1'
#
loop_
_entity.id
_entity.type
_entity.pdbx_description
1 polymer ?
#
loop_
_entity_poly.entity_id
_entity_poly.type
_entity_poly.pdbx_seq_one_letter_code
_entity_poly.pdbx_strand_id
1 'polypeptide(L)'
;MYNPFFKANFYQTRTIAQNIKEDPKYRLEINKCIERFISKDWGDLTDDDIKSNDEAIDYNDRILASYKTSKGKIYIIADATDKNYYETITVLFANEY
;
A
#
# COMPACT_ATOMS: atom_id res chain seq x y z
N MET A 1 15.43 -2.31 13.58
CA MET A 1 13.96 -2.43 13.51
C MET A 1 13.64 -3.32 12.32
N TYR A 2 12.78 -4.32 12.47
CA TYR A 2 12.38 -5.22 11.39
C TYR A 2 11.45 -4.49 10.41
N ASN A 3 11.77 -4.49 9.12
CA ASN A 3 10.87 -4.00 8.05
C ASN A 3 10.32 -5.23 7.31
N PRO A 4 9.03 -5.57 7.42
CA PRO A 4 8.47 -6.77 6.81
C PRO A 4 8.33 -6.66 5.28
N PHE A 5 8.55 -5.48 4.69
CA PHE A 5 8.43 -5.19 3.26
C PHE A 5 9.77 -5.19 2.51
N PHE A 6 10.88 -5.49 3.18
CA PHE A 6 12.24 -5.34 2.64
C PHE A 6 12.54 -6.14 1.36
N LYS A 7 11.70 -7.13 1.03
CA LYS A 7 11.81 -7.99 -0.16
C LYS A 7 10.61 -7.88 -1.10
N ALA A 8 9.67 -6.97 -0.81
CA ALA A 8 8.46 -6.87 -1.60
C ALA A 8 8.75 -6.37 -3.01
N ASN A 9 8.21 -7.06 -4.00
CA ASN A 9 8.11 -6.56 -5.37
C ASN A 9 6.94 -5.58 -5.45
N PHE A 10 7.18 -4.42 -6.05
CA PHE A 10 6.17 -3.38 -6.20
C PHE A 10 5.50 -3.46 -7.57
N TYR A 11 4.19 -3.55 -7.56
CA TYR A 11 3.33 -3.52 -8.72
C TYR A 11 2.31 -2.39 -8.60
N GLN A 12 1.81 -1.94 -9.74
CA GLN A 12 0.76 -0.94 -9.82
C GLN A 12 -0.13 -1.23 -11.01
N THR A 13 -1.41 -0.88 -10.92
CA THR A 13 -2.32 -1.01 -12.05
C THR A 13 -1.90 -0.12 -13.21
N ARG A 14 -2.36 -0.46 -14.41
CA ARG A 14 -2.08 0.32 -15.63
C ARG A 14 -2.51 1.79 -15.47
N THR A 15 -3.66 2.04 -14.85
CA THR A 15 -4.22 3.37 -14.66
C THR A 15 -3.34 4.21 -13.73
N ILE A 16 -2.84 3.63 -12.64
CA ILE A 16 -1.87 4.29 -11.75
C ILE A 16 -0.57 4.60 -12.51
N ALA A 17 -0.02 3.62 -13.26
CA ALA A 17 1.20 3.80 -14.03
C ALA A 17 1.11 4.93 -15.07
N GLN A 18 -0.03 5.02 -15.77
CA GLN A 18 -0.29 6.08 -16.75
C GLN A 18 -0.38 7.45 -16.07
N ASN A 19 -1.15 7.57 -14.99
CA ASN A 19 -1.30 8.83 -14.25
C ASN A 19 0.03 9.35 -13.69
N ILE A 20 0.87 8.46 -13.16
CA ILE A 20 2.21 8.80 -12.66
C ILE A 20 3.14 9.32 -13.77
N LYS A 21 3.02 8.74 -14.98
CA LYS A 21 3.82 9.15 -16.14
C LYS A 21 3.41 10.53 -16.66
N GLU A 22 2.11 10.80 -16.66
CA GLU A 22 1.53 12.03 -17.22
C GLU A 22 1.59 13.22 -16.24
N ASP A 23 1.55 12.97 -14.94
CA ASP A 23 1.48 14.00 -13.91
C ASP A 23 2.56 13.81 -12.83
N PRO A 24 3.66 14.59 -12.89
CA PRO A 24 4.72 14.54 -11.89
C PRO A 24 4.26 14.88 -10.47
N LYS A 25 3.20 15.68 -10.28
CA LYS A 25 2.66 15.97 -8.93
C LYS A 25 1.96 14.74 -8.38
N TYR A 26 1.15 14.08 -9.20
CA TYR A 26 0.51 12.82 -8.83
C TYR A 26 1.52 11.73 -8.48
N ARG A 27 2.64 11.64 -9.23
CA ARG A 27 3.76 10.76 -8.87
C ARG A 27 4.29 11.00 -7.46
N LEU A 28 4.44 12.25 -7.05
CA LEU A 28 4.91 12.58 -5.70
C LEU A 28 3.88 12.17 -4.63
N GLU A 29 2.59 12.30 -4.92
CA GLU A 29 1.53 11.83 -4.02
C GLU A 29 1.60 10.31 -3.83
N ILE A 30 1.76 9.54 -4.90
CA ILE A 30 1.89 8.08 -4.82
C ILE A 30 3.15 7.67 -4.04
N ASN A 31 4.30 8.31 -4.31
CA ASN A 31 5.52 8.05 -3.56
C ASN A 31 5.32 8.30 -2.05
N LYS A 32 4.65 9.40 -1.69
CA LYS A 32 4.32 9.70 -0.29
C LYS A 32 3.40 8.65 0.34
N CYS A 33 2.42 8.13 -0.42
CA CYS A 33 1.56 7.04 0.08
C CYS A 33 2.36 5.76 0.32
N ILE A 34 3.31 5.43 -0.56
CA ILE A 34 4.20 4.26 -0.40
C ILE A 34 5.13 4.44 0.81
N GLU A 35 5.72 5.64 1.00
CA GLU A 35 6.56 5.94 2.16
C GLU A 35 5.80 5.79 3.48
N ARG A 36 4.56 6.27 3.53
CA ARG A 36 3.65 6.09 4.67
C ARG A 36 3.36 4.61 4.92
N PHE A 37 3.01 3.87 3.87
CA PHE A 37 2.75 2.43 3.94
C PHE A 37 3.93 1.65 4.54
N ILE A 38 5.13 1.87 4.03
CA ILE A 38 6.34 1.20 4.51
C ILE A 38 6.64 1.57 5.97
N SER A 39 6.22 2.77 6.40
CA SER A 39 6.33 3.26 7.78
C SER A 39 5.18 2.80 8.68
N LYS A 40 4.31 1.89 8.20
CA LYS A 40 3.13 1.37 8.89
C LYS A 40 2.06 2.42 9.20
N ASP A 41 2.04 3.52 8.46
CA ASP A 41 0.92 4.46 8.46
C ASP A 41 -0.09 3.95 7.42
N TRP A 42 -1.18 3.35 7.89
CA TRP A 42 -2.18 2.71 7.03
C TRP A 42 -3.17 3.69 6.38
N GLY A 43 -2.97 4.99 6.58
CA GLY A 43 -3.71 6.04 5.92
C GLY A 43 -5.12 6.25 6.47
N ASP A 44 -6.07 6.40 5.55
CA ASP A 44 -7.46 6.77 5.81
C ASP A 44 -8.32 5.54 6.14
N LEU A 45 -7.97 4.83 7.23
CA LEU A 45 -8.70 3.65 7.73
C LEU A 45 -9.40 3.93 9.06
N THR A 46 -10.29 3.03 9.47
CA THR A 46 -10.85 3.05 10.83
C THR A 46 -9.81 2.55 11.84
N ASP A 47 -9.98 2.87 13.13
CA ASP A 47 -9.08 2.40 14.18
C ASP A 47 -9.03 0.85 14.25
N ASP A 48 -10.17 0.19 14.01
CA ASP A 48 -10.25 -1.27 13.97
C ASP A 48 -9.46 -1.86 12.79
N ASP A 49 -9.60 -1.28 11.59
CA ASP A 49 -8.84 -1.73 10.41
C ASP A 49 -7.33 -1.47 10.56
N ILE A 50 -6.95 -0.36 11.20
CA ILE A 50 -5.56 -0.05 11.55
C ILE A 50 -4.99 -1.13 12.47
N LYS A 51 -5.74 -1.48 13.52
CA LYS A 51 -5.35 -2.53 14.45
C LYS A 51 -5.25 -3.89 13.77
N SER A 52 -6.19 -4.23 12.89
CA SER A 52 -6.12 -5.47 12.11
C SER A 52 -4.89 -5.53 11.19
N ASN A 53 -4.50 -4.42 10.56
CA ASN A 53 -3.26 -4.36 9.77
C ASN A 53 -1.99 -4.49 10.63
N ASP A 54 -2.00 -3.94 11.85
CA ASP A 54 -0.88 -4.11 12.79
C ASP A 54 -0.74 -5.58 13.23
N GLU A 55 -1.85 -6.23 13.55
CA GLU A 55 -1.89 -7.66 13.88
C GLU A 55 -1.48 -8.53 12.68
N ALA A 56 -1.86 -8.15 11.46
CA ALA A 56 -1.52 -8.88 10.24
C ALA A 56 0.00 -9.03 10.02
N ILE A 57 0.81 -8.09 10.53
CA ILE A 57 2.27 -8.20 10.49
C ILE A 57 2.78 -9.37 11.34
N ASP A 58 2.15 -9.60 12.48
CA ASP A 58 2.56 -10.66 13.42
C ASP A 58 2.08 -12.04 12.94
N TYR A 59 0.94 -12.10 12.25
CA TYR A 59 0.34 -13.34 11.77
C TYR A 59 0.65 -13.67 10.31
N ASN A 60 1.42 -12.82 9.60
CA ASN A 60 1.61 -12.89 8.16
C ASN A 60 0.27 -12.99 7.43
N ASP A 61 -0.63 -12.06 7.74
CA ASP A 61 -1.87 -11.86 7.00
C ASP A 61 -1.73 -10.68 6.03
N ARG A 62 -2.64 -10.65 5.05
CA ARG A 62 -2.68 -9.57 4.06
C ARG A 62 -2.96 -8.23 4.72
N ILE A 63 -2.23 -7.20 4.30
CA ILE A 63 -2.44 -5.81 4.71
C ILE A 63 -3.18 -5.07 3.60
N LEU A 64 -4.15 -4.23 3.97
CA LEU A 64 -4.79 -3.27 3.07
C LEU A 64 -4.76 -1.88 3.70
N ALA A 65 -3.98 -0.98 3.14
CA ALA A 65 -3.95 0.43 3.49
C ALA A 65 -4.73 1.26 2.47
N SER A 66 -5.24 2.42 2.88
CA SER A 66 -6.01 3.29 1.99
C SER A 66 -5.59 4.74 2.07
N TYR A 67 -5.53 5.43 0.93
CA TYR A 67 -5.08 6.82 0.87
C TYR A 67 -5.92 7.63 -0.09
N LYS A 68 -6.22 8.88 0.27
CA LYS A 68 -6.78 9.88 -0.64
C LYS A 68 -5.66 10.55 -1.44
N THR A 69 -5.89 10.68 -2.74
CA THR A 69 -5.02 11.41 -3.66
C THR A 69 -5.85 12.43 -4.46
N SER A 70 -5.18 13.32 -5.20
CA SER A 70 -5.83 14.28 -6.09
C SER A 70 -6.63 13.64 -7.23
N LYS A 71 -6.39 12.37 -7.56
CA LYS A 71 -7.10 11.62 -8.61
C LYS A 71 -8.06 10.56 -8.08
N GLY A 72 -8.25 10.47 -6.76
CA GLY A 72 -9.18 9.53 -6.13
C GLY A 72 -8.57 8.73 -5.00
N LYS A 73 -9.37 7.83 -4.43
CA LYS A 73 -8.91 6.91 -3.39
C LYS A 73 -8.12 5.78 -4.02
N ILE A 74 -6.98 5.45 -3.43
CA ILE A 74 -6.17 4.28 -3.76
C ILE A 74 -6.11 3.31 -2.60
N TYR A 75 -5.83 2.05 -2.92
CA TYR A 75 -5.37 1.05 -1.98
C TYR A 75 -3.89 0.72 -2.24
N ILE A 76 -3.18 0.43 -1.15
CA ILE A 76 -1.90 -0.26 -1.20
C ILE A 76 -2.09 -1.57 -0.43
N ILE A 77 -1.91 -2.68 -1.14
CA ILE A 77 -2.10 -4.03 -0.60
C ILE A 77 -0.74 -4.70 -0.49
N ALA A 78 -0.44 -5.32 0.65
CA ALA A 78 0.68 -6.25 0.76
C ALA A 78 0.15 -7.66 0.97
N ASP A 79 0.45 -8.54 0.01
CA ASP A 79 0.05 -9.95 0.09
C ASP A 79 1.06 -10.72 0.93
N ALA A 80 0.53 -11.38 1.96
CA ALA A 80 1.33 -12.21 2.83
C ALA A 80 1.70 -13.53 2.15
N THR A 81 2.74 -14.16 2.68
CA THR A 81 3.20 -15.49 2.26
C THR A 81 3.39 -16.37 3.49
N ASP A 82 3.75 -17.63 3.29
CA ASP A 82 4.18 -18.53 4.36
C ASP A 82 5.53 -18.13 4.99
N LYS A 83 6.14 -17.05 4.49
CA LYS A 83 7.42 -16.50 4.95
C LYS A 83 7.14 -15.33 5.89
N ASN A 84 8.11 -15.00 6.74
CA ASN A 84 8.01 -13.88 7.68
C ASN A 84 7.98 -12.48 7.01
N TYR A 85 7.88 -12.38 5.69
CA TYR A 85 7.94 -11.12 4.94
C TYR A 85 6.90 -11.08 3.82
N TYR A 86 6.52 -9.87 3.41
CA TYR A 86 5.61 -9.63 2.30
C TYR A 86 6.35 -9.69 0.96
N GLU A 87 5.83 -10.46 0.02
CA GLU A 87 6.47 -10.69 -1.29
C GLU A 87 5.98 -9.71 -2.36
N THR A 88 4.74 -9.24 -2.25
CA THR A 88 4.09 -8.41 -3.27
C THR A 88 3.41 -7.22 -2.60
N ILE A 89 3.68 -6.03 -3.11
CA ILE A 89 2.92 -4.81 -2.82
C ILE A 89 2.27 -4.33 -4.11
N THR A 90 0.96 -4.13 -4.09
CA THR A 90 0.18 -3.66 -5.24
C THR A 90 -0.49 -2.33 -4.94
N VAL A 91 -0.31 -1.35 -5.83
CA VAL A 91 -0.98 -0.03 -5.78
C VAL A 91 -2.07 0.03 -6.85
N LEU A 92 -3.30 0.33 -6.44
CA LEU A 92 -4.46 0.37 -7.33
C LEU A 92 -5.48 1.41 -6.87
N PHE A 93 -6.32 1.91 -7.78
CA PHE A 93 -7.47 2.72 -7.36
C PHE A 93 -8.49 1.85 -6.62
N ALA A 94 -9.24 2.47 -5.70
CA ALA A 94 -10.25 1.76 -4.92
C ALA A 94 -11.40 1.19 -5.76
N ASN A 95 -11.62 1.70 -6.97
CA ASN A 95 -12.62 1.19 -7.92
C ASN A 95 -12.07 0.10 -8.87
N GLU A 96 -10.78 -0.23 -8.76
CA GLU A 96 -10.13 -1.35 -9.46
C GLU A 96 -10.04 -2.60 -8.57
N TYR A 97 -10.45 -2.49 -7.31
CA TYR A 97 -10.52 -3.56 -6.31
C TYR A 97 -11.96 -4.06 -6.17
#